data_AF-A0A255ENF3-F1
#
_entry.id   AF-A0A255ENF3-F1
#
_cell.length_a   1.000
_cell.length_b   1.000
_cell.length_c   1.000
_cell.angle_alpha   90.00
_cell.angle_beta   90.00
_cell.angle_gamma   90.00
#
_symmetry.space_group_name_H-M   'P 1'
#
loop_
_entity.id
_entity.type
_entity.pdbx_description
1 polymer ?
#
loop_
_entity_poly.entity_id
_entity_poly.type
_entity_poly.pdbx_seq_one_letter_code
_entity_poly.pdbx_strand_id
1 'polypeptide(L)' 'MDLSGQIVGTSIEPGQFEAAFDDGTGQLTLVWLAPDAIPGIEVGAKVRVRGFRCELDGRPVIHNPRYDLL' A
#
# COMPACT_ATOMS: atom_id res chain seq x y z
N MET A 1 8.81 -4.50 8.39
CA MET A 1 8.67 -3.04 8.45
C MET A 1 7.34 -2.71 9.11
N ASP A 2 7.31 -1.59 9.84
CA ASP A 2 6.14 -1.06 10.54
C ASP A 2 6.15 0.46 10.34
N LEU A 3 5.23 0.95 9.51
CA LEU A 3 5.22 2.33 9.01
C LEU A 3 3.84 2.93 9.20
N SER A 4 3.75 4.24 9.41
CA SER A 4 2.48 4.98 9.42
C SER A 4 2.55 6.08 8.38
N GLY A 5 1.45 6.29 7.67
CA GLY A 5 1.44 7.18 6.51
C GLY A 5 0.05 7.32 5.93
N GLN A 6 0.00 7.85 4.71
CA GLN A 6 -1.24 8.14 4.01
C GLN A 6 -1.27 7.45 2.65
N ILE A 7 -2.44 6.99 2.25
CA ILE A 7 -2.70 6.55 0.88
C ILE A 7 -2.82 7.79 -0.01
N VAL A 8 -1.95 7.89 -1.02
CA VAL A 8 -1.88 9.03 -1.95
C VAL A 8 -2.41 8.71 -3.34
N GLY A 9 -2.63 7.43 -3.64
CA GLY A 9 -3.19 6.96 -4.91
C GLY A 9 -3.63 5.49 -4.82
N THR A 10 -4.56 5.09 -5.69
CA THR A 10 -5.01 3.70 -5.83
C THR A 10 -5.19 3.35 -7.30
N SER A 11 -4.83 2.13 -7.70
CA SER A 11 -5.08 1.60 -9.04
C SER A 11 -5.47 0.14 -8.99
N ILE A 12 -6.20 -0.32 -10.01
CA ILE A 12 -6.56 -1.71 -10.19
C ILE A 12 -5.91 -2.16 -11.49
N GLU A 13 -5.04 -3.14 -11.40
CA GLU A 13 -4.47 -3.84 -12.54
C GLU A 13 -5.08 -5.25 -12.61
N PRO A 14 -5.02 -5.94 -13.76
CA PRO A 14 -5.54 -7.30 -13.87
C PRO A 14 -4.99 -8.23 -12.79
N GLY A 15 -5.85 -8.63 -11.84
CA GLY A 15 -5.49 -9.54 -10.76
C GLY A 15 -4.80 -8.90 -9.55
N GLN A 16 -4.71 -7.57 -9.46
CA GLN A 16 -4.14 -6.90 -8.28
C GLN A 16 -4.71 -5.50 -8.04
N PHE A 17 -4.81 -5.15 -6.76
CA PHE A 17 -5.08 -3.79 -6.28
C PHE A 17 -3.80 -3.19 -5.74
N GLU A 18 -3.47 -1.98 -6.20
CA GLU A 18 -2.30 -1.25 -5.75
C GLU A 18 -2.71 0.04 -5.04
N ALA A 19 -1.98 0.39 -3.97
CA ALA A 19 -2.09 1.68 -3.32
C ALA A 19 -0.71 2.31 -3.15
N ALA A 20 -0.56 3.54 -3.65
CA ALA A 20 0.60 4.35 -3.36
C ALA A 20 0.49 4.87 -1.91
N PHE A 21 1.52 4.61 -1.11
CA PHE A 21 1.60 4.94 0.30
C PHE A 21 2.80 5.86 0.55
N ASP A 22 2.56 6.95 1.28
CA ASP A 22 3.57 7.94 1.66
C ASP A 22 3.68 8.00 3.19
N ASP A 23 4.87 7.69 3.72
CA ASP A 23 5.14 7.74 5.17
C ASP A 23 5.77 9.06 5.64
N GLY A 24 5.88 10.06 4.75
CA GLY A 24 6.53 11.34 4.99
C GLY A 24 8.04 11.32 4.76
N THR A 25 8.66 10.16 4.54
CA THR A 25 10.09 10.02 4.21
C THR A 25 10.31 9.50 2.79
N GLY A 26 9.29 8.89 2.19
CA GLY A 26 9.27 8.47 0.81
C GLY A 26 7.97 7.73 0.48
N GLN A 27 7.90 7.25 -0.76
CA GLN A 27 6.75 6.49 -1.24
C GLN A 27 7.11 5.03 -1.51
N LEU A 28 6.12 4.17 -1.31
CA LEU A 28 6.14 2.77 -1.73
C LEU A 28 4.75 2.32 -2.18
N THR A 29 4.69 1.20 -2.89
CA THR A 29 3.43 0.62 -3.34
C THR A 29 3.02 -0.53 -2.43
N LEU A 30 1.80 -0.48 -1.92
CA LEU A 30 1.13 -1.61 -1.28
C LEU A 30 0.39 -2.40 -2.35
N VAL A 31 0.60 -3.71 -2.41
CA VAL A 31 0.03 -4.57 -3.46
C VAL A 31 -0.78 -5.69 -2.83
N TRP A 32 -2.04 -5.82 -3.22
CA TRP A 32 -2.90 -6.94 -2.85
C TRP A 32 -3.28 -7.74 -4.09
N LEU A 33 -3.11 -9.06 -4.02
CA LEU A 33 -3.44 -9.95 -5.13
C LEU A 33 -4.92 -10.33 -5.08
N ALA A 34 -5.61 -10.12 -6.19
CA ALA A 34 -6.98 -10.52 -6.51
C ALA A 34 -8.20 -9.63 -6.11
N PRO A 35 -8.22 -8.78 -5.08
CA PRO A 35 -9.41 -7.98 -4.80
C PRO A 35 -9.49 -6.75 -5.70
N ASP A 36 -10.71 -6.36 -6.11
CA ASP A 36 -10.95 -5.12 -6.86
C ASP A 36 -10.89 -3.87 -5.95
N ALA A 37 -10.99 -4.05 -4.63
CA ALA A 37 -10.86 -2.98 -3.64
C ALA A 37 -10.44 -3.53 -2.28
N ILE A 38 -9.77 -2.70 -1.49
CA ILE A 38 -9.41 -3.03 -0.10
C ILE A 38 -10.14 -2.07 0.84
N PRO A 39 -10.93 -2.56 1.81
CA PRO A 39 -11.68 -1.71 2.72
C PRO A 39 -10.81 -0.68 3.48
N GLY A 40 -11.17 0.59 3.37
CA GLY A 40 -10.46 1.70 4.03
C GLY A 40 -9.12 2.07 3.41
N ILE A 41 -8.73 1.44 2.29
CA ILE A 41 -7.56 1.84 1.50
C ILE A 41 -8.05 2.69 0.33
N GLU A 42 -8.20 3.97 0.61
CA GLU A 42 -8.66 4.99 -0.34
C GLU A 42 -7.79 6.24 -0.22
N VAL A 43 -7.73 7.06 -1.26
CA VAL A 43 -6.91 8.27 -1.26
C VAL A 43 -7.29 9.17 -0.08
N GLY A 44 -6.30 9.55 0.72
CA GLY A 44 -6.49 10.34 1.94
C GLY A 44 -6.54 9.51 3.23
N ALA A 45 -6.76 8.20 3.14
CA ALA A 45 -6.78 7.33 4.31
C ALA A 45 -5.42 7.31 5.01
N LYS A 46 -5.44 7.50 6.33
CA LYS A 46 -4.26 7.31 7.18
C LYS A 46 -4.24 5.88 7.69
N VAL A 47 -3.11 5.23 7.52
CA VAL A 47 -2.96 3.81 7.85
C VAL A 47 -1.62 3.52 8.48
N ARG A 48 -1.61 2.51 9.33
CA ARG A 48 -0.39 1.84 9.79
C ARG A 48 -0.21 0.55 9.00
N VAL A 49 0.95 0.36 8.38
CA VAL A 49 1.27 -0.76 7.50
C VAL A 49 2.36 -1.61 8.13
N ARG A 50 2.15 -2.93 8.15
CA ARG A 50 3.11 -3.92 8.66
C ARG A 50 3.34 -5.01 7.62
N GLY A 51 4.59 -5.22 7.23
CA GLY A 51 4.95 -6.21 6.22
C GLY A 51 6.43 -6.19 5.84
N PHE A 52 6.80 -6.97 4.82
CA PHE A 52 8.16 -7.00 4.29
C PHE A 52 8.25 -6.11 3.05
N ARG A 53 9.28 -5.24 3.02
CA ARG A 53 9.61 -4.45 1.84
C ARG A 53 10.40 -5.30 0.87
N CYS A 54 9.95 -5.29 -0.37
CA CYS A 54 10.62 -5.88 -1.52
C CYS A 54 10.89 -4.78 -2.56
N GLU A 55 11.62 -5.15 -3.60
CA GLU A 55 11.82 -4.32 -4.79
C GLU A 55 11.19 -5.04 -5.99
N LEU A 56 10.38 -4.32 -6.75
CA LEU A 56 9.76 -4.79 -7.99
C LEU A 56 9.98 -3.72 -9.06
N ASP A 57 10.65 -4.09 -10.16
CA ASP A 57 11.01 -3.16 -11.24
C ASP A 57 11.67 -1.86 -10.76
N GLY A 58 12.54 -1.96 -9.76
CA GLY A 58 13.24 -0.82 -9.16
C GLY A 58 12.40 0.02 -8.19
N ARG A 59 11.16 -0.39 -7.88
CA ARG A 59 10.24 0.32 -6.99
C ARG A 59 10.09 -0.41 -5.65
N PRO A 60 10.05 0.29 -4.52
CA PRO A 60 9.79 -0.32 -3.23
C PRO A 60 8.32 -0.74 -3.13
N VAL A 61 8.08 -2.00 -2.77
CA VAL A 61 6.73 -2.57 -2.64
C VAL A 61 6.57 -3.36 -1.35
N ILE A 62 5.34 -3.46 -0.86
CA ILE A 62 4.94 -4.41 0.19
C ILE A 62 3.74 -5.20 -0.31
N HIS A 63 3.90 -6.51 -0.48
CA HIS A 63 2.82 -7.39 -0.85
C HIS A 63 1.99 -7.83 0.35
N ASN A 64 0.66 -7.85 0.19
CA ASN A 64 -0.33 -8.26 1.16
C ASN A 64 0.00 -7.79 2.59
N PRO A 65 0.24 -6.49 2.79
CA PRO A 65 0.55 -5.97 4.11
C PRO A 65 -0.62 -6.20 5.07
N ARG A 66 -0.30 -6.37 6.35
CA ARG A 66 -1.27 -6.09 7.40
C ARG A 66 -1.41 -4.57 7.53
N TYR A 67 -2.63 -4.09 7.71
CA TYR A 67 -2.87 -2.67 7.93
C TYR A 67 -3.90 -2.43 9.03
N ASP A 68 -3.80 -1.26 9.65
CA ASP A 68 -4.79 -0.72 10.57
C ASP A 68 -5.14 0.70 10.10
N LEU A 69 -6.42 1.06 10.14
CA LEU A 69 -6.88 2.43 9.89
C LEU A 69 -6.58 3.30 11.13
N LEU A 70 -6.18 4.55 10.91
CA LEU A 70 -5.81 5.52 11.96
C LEU A 70 -6.80 6.68 12.07
#